data_AF-T1IEI4-F1
#
_entry.id   AF-T1IEI4-F1
#
_cell.length_a   1.000
_cell.length_b   1.000
_cell.length_c   1.000
_cell.angle_alpha   90.00
_cell.angle_beta   90.00
_cell.angle_gamma   90.00
#
_symmetry.space_group_name_H-M   'P 1'
#
loop_
_entity.id
_entity.type
_entity.pdbx_description
1 polymer ?
#
loop_
_entity_poly.entity_id
_entity_poly.type
_entity_poly.pdbx_seq_one_letter_code
_entity_poly.pdbx_strand_id
1 'polypeptide(L)'
;CNVTHDVFLGGSCNPTTWRQDVAIPLLESLGITYYNPQVSEWSADLVTVEHNAKESACILFYVLDRRTRNVVGIVEAANFAGAHRNLVLVMDSYREQEPIAGETITH
;
A
#
# COMPACT_ATOMS: atom_id res chain seq x y z
N CYS A 1 -19.26 -8.20 0.31
CA CYS A 1 -18.00 -8.96 0.32
C CYS A 1 -18.05 -9.96 1.46
N ASN A 2 -17.46 -11.14 1.31
CA ASN A 2 -17.33 -12.12 2.39
C ASN A 2 -15.90 -11.97 2.95
N VAL A 3 -15.70 -10.99 3.84
CA VAL A 3 -14.39 -10.37 4.11
C VAL A 3 -13.78 -10.86 5.41
N THR A 4 -12.47 -11.14 5.38
CA THR A 4 -11.64 -11.26 6.60
C THR A 4 -11.14 -9.91 7.10
N HIS A 5 -10.90 -8.95 6.19
CA HIS A 5 -10.54 -7.56 6.50
C HIS A 5 -11.17 -6.59 5.49
N ASP A 6 -11.70 -5.46 5.95
CA ASP A 6 -12.37 -4.48 5.10
C ASP A 6 -11.41 -3.76 4.16
N VAL A 7 -10.22 -3.42 4.66
CA VAL A 7 -9.23 -2.58 3.94
C VAL A 7 -7.89 -3.28 3.81
N PHE A 8 -7.35 -3.37 2.60
CA PHE A 8 -5.95 -3.77 2.37
C PHE A 8 -5.05 -2.53 2.32
N LEU A 9 -3.95 -2.52 3.10
CA LEU A 9 -3.03 -1.38 3.20
C LEU A 9 -1.81 -1.53 2.27
N GLY A 10 -1.98 -1.23 0.99
CA GLY A 10 -0.95 -1.34 -0.05
C GLY A 10 -0.11 -0.08 -0.26
N GLY A 11 0.95 -0.20 -1.07
CA GLY A 11 1.83 0.92 -1.43
C GLY A 11 3.10 1.02 -0.59
N SER A 12 3.67 2.21 -0.52
CA SER A 12 5.02 2.49 0.01
C SER A 12 5.24 1.84 1.38
N CYS A 13 6.40 1.19 1.52
CA CYS A 13 6.84 0.50 2.72
C CYS A 13 7.93 1.35 3.40
N ASN A 14 9.14 0.82 3.57
CA ASN A 14 10.25 1.57 4.16
C ASN A 14 10.74 2.67 3.20
N PRO A 15 11.05 3.90 3.70
CA PRO A 15 11.14 4.32 5.09
C PRO A 15 9.87 5.01 5.64
N THR A 16 8.70 4.76 5.06
CA THR A 16 7.46 5.46 5.37
C THR A 16 6.76 4.86 6.60
N THR A 17 5.99 5.70 7.31
CA THR A 17 5.30 5.34 8.56
C THR A 17 3.80 5.60 8.50
N TRP A 18 3.24 5.94 7.33
CA TRP A 18 1.84 6.34 7.15
C TRP A 18 0.84 5.30 7.68
N ARG A 19 1.19 4.00 7.61
CA ARG A 19 0.38 2.93 8.19
C ARG A 19 0.26 3.11 9.71
N GLN A 20 1.40 3.19 10.39
CA GLN A 20 1.47 3.25 11.85
C GLN A 20 0.99 4.60 12.41
N ASP A 21 1.35 5.69 11.74
CA ASP A 21 1.14 7.05 12.27
C ASP A 21 -0.26 7.58 11.97
N VAL A 22 -0.92 7.10 10.90
CA VAL A 22 -2.17 7.68 10.40
C VAL A 22 -3.24 6.63 10.14
N ALA A 23 -2.98 5.68 9.23
CA ALA A 23 -4.04 4.81 8.72
C ALA A 23 -4.57 3.85 9.78
N ILE A 24 -3.68 3.13 10.47
CA ILE A 24 -4.05 2.14 11.48
C ILE A 24 -4.81 2.78 12.65
N PRO A 25 -4.30 3.84 13.31
CA PRO A 25 -5.03 4.49 14.40
C PRO A 25 -6.42 5.00 13.99
N LEU A 26 -6.54 5.55 12.78
CA LEU A 26 -7.82 6.03 12.28
C LEU A 26 -8.80 4.88 12.04
N LEU A 27 -8.37 3.81 11.36
CA LEU A 27 -9.20 2.65 11.07
C LEU A 27 -9.67 1.96 12.37
N GLU A 28 -8.77 1.80 13.34
CA GLU A 28 -9.10 1.26 14.66
C GLU A 28 -10.11 2.14 15.41
N SER A 29 -9.95 3.47 15.39
CA SER A 29 -10.88 4.40 16.03
C SER A 29 -12.30 4.36 15.43
N LEU A 30 -12.41 3.93 14.18
CA LEU A 30 -13.67 3.79 13.44
C LEU A 30 -14.23 2.36 13.46
N GLY A 31 -13.51 1.41 14.07
CA GLY A 31 -13.90 -0.01 14.09
C GLY A 31 -13.82 -0.69 12.72
N ILE A 32 -12.96 -0.21 11.83
CA ILE A 32 -12.76 -0.77 10.47
C ILE A 32 -11.61 -1.76 10.51
N THR A 33 -11.84 -2.98 9.99
CA THR A 33 -10.80 -4.02 9.97
C THR A 33 -9.84 -3.81 8.79
N TYR A 34 -8.57 -4.16 8.98
CA TYR A 34 -7.55 -3.93 7.95
C TYR A 34 -6.49 -5.04 7.91
N TYR A 35 -5.90 -5.26 6.73
CA TYR A 35 -4.73 -6.09 6.56
C TYR A 35 -3.51 -5.23 6.27
N ASN A 36 -2.49 -5.33 7.15
CA ASN A 36 -1.19 -4.69 6.96
C ASN A 36 -0.18 -5.71 6.37
N PRO A 37 0.23 -5.56 5.10
CA PRO A 37 1.22 -6.47 4.48
C PRO A 37 2.66 -6.21 4.94
N GLN A 38 2.94 -5.11 5.63
CA GLN A 38 4.28 -4.75 6.06
C GLN A 38 4.72 -5.59 7.26
N VAL A 39 5.65 -6.52 7.00
CA VAL A 39 6.28 -7.38 8.01
C VAL A 39 7.76 -7.05 8.18
N SER A 40 8.33 -7.35 9.35
CA SER A 40 9.76 -7.16 9.62
C SER A 40 10.64 -8.17 8.90
N GLU A 41 10.15 -9.40 8.71
CA GLU A 41 10.84 -10.48 8.01
C GLU A 41 9.94 -11.00 6.90
N TRP A 42 10.44 -10.90 5.66
CA TRP A 42 9.73 -11.39 4.49
C TRP A 42 10.06 -12.87 4.23
N SER A 43 9.04 -13.65 3.85
CA SER A 43 9.21 -15.01 3.35
C SER A 43 8.32 -15.25 2.12
N ALA A 44 8.67 -16.24 1.30
CA ALA A 44 7.90 -16.59 0.11
C ALA A 44 6.44 -16.99 0.43
N ASP A 45 6.22 -17.61 1.59
CA ASP A 45 4.89 -18.05 2.03
C ASP A 45 3.93 -16.86 2.25
N LEU A 46 4.47 -15.67 2.57
CA LEU A 46 3.67 -14.46 2.77
C LEU A 46 3.08 -13.91 1.46
N VAL A 47 3.64 -14.29 0.31
CA VAL A 47 3.13 -13.85 -1.00
C VAL A 47 1.71 -14.34 -1.22
N THR A 48 1.42 -15.61 -0.92
CA THR A 48 0.08 -16.18 -1.07
C THR A 48 -0.90 -15.56 -0.07
N VAL A 49 -0.47 -15.31 1.16
CA VAL A 49 -1.29 -14.67 2.20
C VAL A 49 -1.66 -13.25 1.76
N GLU A 50 -0.69 -12.47 1.30
CA GLU A 50 -0.92 -11.11 0.81
C GLU A 50 -1.85 -11.10 -0.42
N HIS A 51 -1.65 -12.01 -1.36
CA HIS A 51 -2.52 -12.14 -2.53
C HIS A 51 -3.97 -12.40 -2.13
N ASN A 52 -4.21 -13.35 -1.22
CA ASN A 52 -5.55 -13.67 -0.73
C ASN A 52 -6.18 -12.49 0.03
N ALA A 53 -5.39 -11.74 0.80
CA ALA A 53 -5.84 -10.54 1.48
C ALA A 53 -6.26 -9.44 0.48
N LYS A 54 -5.49 -9.22 -0.59
CA LYS A 54 -5.85 -8.28 -1.67
C LYS A 54 -7.14 -8.71 -2.38
N GLU A 55 -7.27 -9.98 -2.73
CA GLU A 55 -8.44 -10.47 -3.47
C GLU A 55 -9.73 -10.37 -2.65
N SER A 56 -9.65 -10.65 -1.35
CA SER A 56 -10.82 -10.63 -0.46
C SER A 56 -11.22 -9.24 0.04
N ALA A 57 -10.31 -8.25 0.04
CA ALA A 57 -10.56 -6.92 0.60
C ALA A 57 -11.69 -6.16 -0.11
N CYS A 58 -12.50 -5.42 0.67
CA CYS A 58 -13.53 -4.54 0.13
C CYS A 58 -12.93 -3.31 -0.54
N ILE A 59 -11.87 -2.76 0.06
CA ILE A 59 -11.17 -1.56 -0.38
C ILE A 59 -9.66 -1.87 -0.47
N LEU A 60 -9.07 -1.53 -1.61
CA LEU A 60 -7.62 -1.50 -1.79
C LEU A 60 -7.17 -0.07 -1.52
N PHE A 61 -6.55 0.17 -0.36
CA PHE A 61 -6.05 1.50 0.00
C PHE A 61 -4.54 1.57 -0.24
N TYR A 62 -4.13 2.33 -1.25
CA TYR A 62 -2.75 2.44 -1.70
C TYR A 62 -2.20 3.85 -1.48
N VAL A 63 -1.07 3.93 -0.77
CA VAL A 63 -0.32 5.18 -0.58
C VAL A 63 1.00 5.09 -1.33
N LEU A 64 1.22 5.98 -2.28
CA LEU A 64 2.45 6.11 -3.06
C LEU A 64 3.20 7.37 -2.64
N ASP A 65 4.12 7.22 -1.69
CA ASP A 65 4.96 8.26 -1.09
C ASP A 65 6.23 8.48 -1.91
N ARG A 66 6.67 9.74 -2.02
CA ARG A 66 7.85 10.16 -2.80
C ARG A 66 9.18 9.54 -2.35
N ARG A 67 9.29 9.00 -1.13
CA ARG A 67 10.51 8.37 -0.60
C ARG A 67 10.76 6.96 -1.09
N THR A 68 9.86 6.40 -1.91
CA THR A 68 10.02 5.09 -2.54
C THR A 68 9.73 5.18 -4.03
N ARG A 69 10.33 4.32 -4.84
CA ARG A 69 10.08 4.32 -6.30
C ARG A 69 8.68 3.86 -6.69
N ASN A 70 7.98 3.22 -5.76
CA ASN A 70 6.60 2.74 -5.93
C ASN A 70 6.36 1.84 -7.15
N VAL A 71 7.39 1.25 -7.78
CA VAL A 71 7.25 0.55 -9.06
C VAL A 71 6.16 -0.52 -9.03
N VAL A 72 6.21 -1.43 -8.06
CA VAL A 72 5.20 -2.48 -7.90
C VAL A 72 3.84 -1.87 -7.55
N GLY A 73 3.79 -0.91 -6.63
CA GLY A 73 2.55 -0.25 -6.23
C GLY A 73 1.84 0.49 -7.38
N ILE A 74 2.59 1.09 -8.32
CA ILE A 74 2.06 1.75 -9.51
C ILE A 74 1.45 0.71 -10.47
N VAL A 75 2.16 -0.40 -10.72
CA VAL A 75 1.65 -1.49 -11.58
C VAL A 75 0.38 -2.10 -11.00
N GLU A 76 0.38 -2.36 -9.69
CA GLU A 76 -0.79 -2.87 -8.98
C GLU A 76 -1.97 -1.89 -9.02
N ALA A 77 -1.74 -0.61 -8.70
CA ALA A 77 -2.79 0.42 -8.75
C ALA A 77 -3.39 0.55 -10.16
N ALA A 78 -2.56 0.54 -11.21
CA ALA A 78 -3.03 0.55 -12.59
C ALA A 78 -3.89 -0.69 -12.92
N ASN A 79 -3.43 -1.87 -12.51
CA ASN A 79 -4.18 -3.13 -12.68
C ASN A 79 -5.53 -3.10 -11.96
N PHE A 80 -5.57 -2.66 -10.70
CA PHE A 80 -6.81 -2.58 -9.92
C PHE A 80 -7.79 -1.54 -10.46
N ALA A 81 -7.29 -0.40 -10.93
CA ALA A 81 -8.11 0.60 -11.60
C ALA A 81 -8.72 0.04 -12.90
N GLY A 82 -7.91 -0.63 -13.73
CA GLY A 82 -8.39 -1.27 -14.97
C GLY A 82 -9.35 -2.43 -14.72
N ALA A 83 -9.21 -3.14 -13.61
CA ALA A 83 -10.11 -4.20 -13.18
C ALA A 83 -11.36 -3.70 -12.43
N HIS A 84 -11.59 -2.38 -12.38
CA HIS A 84 -12.73 -1.76 -11.68
C HIS A 84 -12.87 -2.19 -10.21
N ARG A 85 -11.75 -2.42 -9.52
CA ARG A 85 -11.74 -2.68 -8.09
C ARG A 85 -11.96 -1.38 -7.31
N ASN A 86 -12.47 -1.48 -6.08
CA ASN A 86 -12.59 -0.34 -5.17
C ASN A 86 -11.19 0.09 -4.69
N LEU A 87 -10.54 0.93 -5.48
CA LEU A 87 -9.21 1.47 -5.21
C LEU A 87 -9.33 2.90 -4.65
N VAL A 88 -8.72 3.12 -3.49
CA VAL A 88 -8.42 4.45 -2.96
C VAL A 88 -6.92 4.66 -3.11
N LEU A 89 -6.53 5.63 -3.93
CA LEU A 89 -5.14 5.92 -4.24
C LEU A 89 -4.75 7.31 -3.71
N VAL A 90 -3.69 7.36 -2.90
CA VAL A 90 -3.07 8.60 -2.42
C VAL A 90 -1.67 8.69 -3.01
N MET A 91 -1.36 9.80 -3.69
CA MET A 91 -0.07 10.01 -4.33
C MET A 91 0.59 11.27 -3.78
N ASP A 92 1.83 11.14 -3.31
CA ASP A 92 2.74 12.24 -3.02
C ASP A 92 3.80 12.27 -4.11
N SER A 93 3.76 13.29 -4.96
CA SER A 93 4.61 13.39 -6.15
C SER A 93 6.08 13.54 -5.78
N TYR A 94 6.97 12.96 -6.61
CA TYR A 94 8.41 13.16 -6.48
C TYR A 94 8.78 14.64 -6.57
N ARG A 95 9.75 15.04 -5.76
CA ARG A 95 10.38 16.35 -5.87
C ARG A 95 11.65 16.23 -6.69
N GLU A 96 11.96 17.27 -7.45
CA GLU A 96 13.22 17.32 -8.18
C GLU A 96 14.40 17.13 -7.22
N GLN A 97 15.36 16.34 -7.66
CA GLN A 97 16.59 16.04 -6.92
C GLN A 97 16.41 15.29 -5.59
N GLU A 98 15.20 14.82 -5.27
CA GLU A 98 14.97 14.03 -4.05
C GLU A 98 15.61 12.64 -4.19
N PRO A 99 16.49 12.24 -3.25
CA PRO A 99 17.11 10.93 -3.30
C PRO A 99 16.13 9.85 -2.84
N ILE A 100 16.03 8.77 -3.62
CA ILE A 100 15.31 7.55 -3.26
C ILE A 100 16.34 6.42 -3.15
N ALA A 101 16.46 5.84 -1.96
CA ALA A 101 17.46 4.82 -1.65
C ALA A 101 18.91 5.25 -2.00
N GLY A 102 19.23 6.54 -1.83
CA GLY A 102 20.55 7.10 -2.13
C GLY A 102 20.76 7.51 -3.59
N GLU A 103 19.81 7.25 -4.49
CA GLU A 103 19.88 7.63 -5.89
C GLU A 103 18.97 8.83 -6.18
N THR A 104 19.51 9.84 -6.86
CA THR A 104 18.72 10.99 -7.32
C THR A 104 17.93 10.61 -8.56
N ILE A 105 16.61 10.77 -8.52
CA ILE A 105 15.76 10.54 -9.69
C ILE A 105 15.83 11.81 -10.55
N THR A 106 16.36 11.70 -11.76
CA THR A 106 16.34 12.76 -12.77
C THR A 106 15.27 12.45 -13.83
N HIS A 107 14.79 13.50 -14.50
CA HIS A 107 13.85 13.40 -15.62
C HIS A 107 14.33 12.44 -16.72
#